data_AF-A0A1J4JB28-F1
#
_entry.id   AF-A0A1J4JB28-F1
#
_cell.length_a   1.000
_cell.length_b   1.000
_cell.length_c   1.000
_cell.angle_alpha   90.00
_cell.angle_beta   90.00
_cell.angle_gamma   90.00
#
_symmetry.space_group_name_H-M   'P 1'
#
loop_
_entity.id
_entity.type
_entity.pdbx_description
1 polymer ?
#
loop_
_entity_poly.entity_id
_entity_poly.type
_entity_poly.pdbx_seq_one_letter_code
_entity_poly.pdbx_strand_id
1 'polypeptide(L)'
;MHPNYASEGVQVSSDPAAELRALKPVGNIYTSRKDVRSIRQQLQELVPEKEYWTTFASFLHGMCSKKNYDKAINEFLTTDQARALHNELLRAIIFNAHFSRIPPPDVVPKRMPILPKRDDIIIAEKDPKIINIKTYTASDLRRLPSSRELNLRIKDLLSNSKLSGIIADPEAVNRLQFALRGYITAILKKSYDLISPPNSYSERKTATHQDIFYVLKTDKILSSTVSLSVFTKYSTIC
;
A
#
# COMPACT_ATOMS: atom_id res chain seq x y z
N MET A 1 37.86 -36.94 25.84
CA MET A 1 37.49 -37.01 24.40
C MET A 1 36.42 -35.96 24.15
N HIS A 2 36.77 -34.82 23.57
CA HIS A 2 35.82 -33.76 23.22
C HIS A 2 35.53 -33.82 21.72
N PRO A 3 34.26 -33.72 21.28
CA PRO A 3 33.92 -33.71 19.87
C PRO A 3 34.23 -32.33 19.26
N ASN A 4 34.93 -32.35 18.14
CA ASN A 4 35.31 -31.21 17.34
C ASN A 4 34.13 -30.90 16.39
N TYR A 5 33.37 -29.83 16.64
CA TYR A 5 32.34 -29.36 15.71
C TYR A 5 32.96 -28.36 14.73
N ALA A 6 33.32 -28.84 13.54
CA ALA A 6 33.67 -27.98 12.41
C ALA A 6 32.38 -27.32 11.88
N SER A 7 32.24 -26.02 12.12
CA SER A 7 31.22 -25.18 11.49
C SER A 7 31.65 -24.86 10.06
N GLU A 8 31.21 -25.66 9.10
CA GLU A 8 31.29 -25.30 7.67
C GLU A 8 30.33 -24.13 7.40
N GLY A 9 30.89 -22.93 7.28
CA GLY A 9 30.16 -21.75 6.87
C GLY A 9 29.72 -21.88 5.41
N VAL A 10 28.42 -22.07 5.19
CA VAL A 10 27.82 -22.00 3.85
C VAL A 10 27.92 -20.55 3.35
N GLN A 11 28.90 -20.26 2.51
CA GLN A 11 28.96 -18.99 1.77
C GLN A 11 27.84 -18.98 0.72
N VAL A 12 26.76 -18.23 1.01
CA VAL A 12 25.75 -17.89 0.01
C VAL A 12 26.37 -16.86 -0.94
N SER A 13 26.93 -17.33 -2.05
CA SER A 13 27.33 -16.50 -3.18
C SER A 13 26.09 -15.77 -3.71
N SER A 14 25.96 -14.49 -3.37
CA SER A 14 24.96 -13.59 -3.96
C SER A 14 25.36 -13.32 -5.42
N ASP A 15 24.81 -14.09 -6.35
CA ASP A 15 24.96 -13.83 -7.78
C ASP A 15 24.26 -12.48 -8.12
N PRO A 16 25.02 -11.41 -8.43
CA PRO A 16 24.44 -10.11 -8.74
C PRO A 16 23.58 -10.16 -10.02
N ALA A 17 23.80 -11.15 -10.90
CA ALA A 17 22.97 -11.36 -12.07
C ALA A 17 21.57 -11.88 -11.72
N ALA A 18 21.41 -12.60 -10.60
CA ALA A 18 20.10 -13.02 -10.10
C ALA A 18 19.31 -11.84 -9.51
N GLU A 19 19.97 -10.94 -8.79
CA GLU A 19 19.37 -9.69 -8.30
C GLU A 19 18.96 -8.77 -9.46
N LEU A 20 19.79 -8.62 -10.49
CA LEU A 20 19.47 -7.85 -11.69
C LEU A 20 18.30 -8.43 -12.50
N ARG A 21 18.11 -9.76 -12.52
CA ARG A 21 16.93 -10.39 -13.14
C ARG A 21 15.66 -10.15 -12.32
N ALA A 22 15.75 -10.09 -11.00
CA ALA A 22 14.64 -9.71 -10.12
C ALA A 22 14.26 -8.22 -10.25
N LEU A 23 15.18 -7.39 -10.74
CA LEU A 23 14.98 -5.96 -11.05
C LEU A 23 14.40 -5.70 -12.45
N LYS A 24 13.98 -6.73 -13.20
CA LYS A 24 13.19 -6.47 -14.41
C LYS A 24 11.99 -5.61 -14.01
N PRO A 25 11.76 -4.45 -14.66
CA PRO A 25 10.62 -3.60 -14.35
C PRO A 25 9.39 -4.48 -14.48
N VAL A 26 8.76 -4.78 -13.35
CA VAL A 26 7.54 -5.58 -13.29
C VAL A 26 6.55 -4.74 -14.09
N GLY A 27 6.34 -5.12 -15.36
CA GLY A 27 5.60 -4.32 -16.33
C GLY A 27 4.28 -3.89 -15.71
N ASN A 28 3.81 -2.68 -16.04
CA ASN A 28 2.69 -1.99 -15.40
C ASN A 28 1.54 -2.93 -15.00
N ILE A 29 1.62 -3.55 -13.81
CA ILE A 29 0.68 -4.59 -13.40
C ILE A 29 -0.75 -4.04 -13.30
N TYR A 30 -0.85 -2.72 -13.14
CA TYR A 30 -2.08 -1.95 -13.06
C TYR A 30 -2.84 -1.84 -14.38
N THR A 31 -2.22 -2.14 -15.53
CA THR A 31 -2.90 -2.17 -16.85
C THR A 31 -3.51 -3.52 -17.17
N SER A 32 -3.31 -4.53 -16.32
CA SER A 32 -3.86 -5.87 -16.53
C SER A 32 -4.98 -6.15 -15.54
N ARG A 33 -6.04 -6.81 -16.02
CA ARG A 33 -7.08 -7.40 -15.18
C ARG A 33 -7.09 -8.90 -15.43
N LYS A 34 -7.11 -9.70 -14.36
CA LYS A 34 -7.21 -11.16 -14.48
C LYS A 34 -8.66 -11.54 -14.81
N ASP A 35 -8.84 -12.49 -15.72
CA ASP A 35 -10.16 -12.95 -16.12
C ASP A 35 -10.75 -13.93 -15.10
N VAL A 36 -11.46 -13.37 -14.12
CA VAL A 36 -12.17 -14.13 -13.08
C VAL A 36 -13.32 -14.94 -13.66
N ARG A 37 -13.90 -14.53 -14.80
CA ARG A 37 -15.08 -15.19 -15.39
C ARG A 37 -14.70 -16.55 -15.96
N SER A 38 -13.63 -16.60 -16.75
CA SER A 38 -13.11 -17.85 -17.32
C SER A 38 -12.71 -18.84 -16.22
N ILE A 39 -11.96 -18.40 -15.21
CA ILE A 39 -11.52 -19.26 -14.10
C ILE A 39 -12.73 -19.80 -13.33
N ARG A 40 -13.71 -18.94 -13.04
CA ARG A 40 -14.95 -19.35 -12.36
C ARG A 40 -15.71 -20.40 -13.17
N GLN A 41 -15.83 -20.22 -14.48
CA GLN A 41 -16.56 -21.17 -15.33
C GLN A 41 -15.90 -22.56 -15.31
N GLN A 42 -14.58 -22.62 -15.47
CA GLN A 42 -13.83 -23.88 -15.38
C GLN A 42 -13.99 -24.54 -14.00
N LEU A 43 -13.96 -23.75 -12.92
CA LEU A 43 -14.17 -24.29 -11.57
C LEU A 43 -15.62 -24.75 -11.37
N GLN A 44 -16.60 -24.08 -11.96
CA GLN A 44 -18.01 -24.43 -11.86
C GLN A 44 -18.36 -25.72 -12.61
N GLU A 45 -17.62 -26.06 -13.66
CA GLU A 45 -17.72 -27.35 -14.34
C GLU A 45 -17.25 -28.50 -13.44
N LEU A 46 -16.25 -28.26 -12.57
CA LEU A 46 -15.73 -29.24 -11.62
C LEU A 46 -16.51 -29.28 -10.30
N VAL A 47 -17.12 -28.16 -9.91
CA VAL A 47 -17.83 -27.98 -8.63
C VAL A 47 -19.19 -27.32 -8.91
N PRO A 48 -20.19 -28.10 -9.37
CA PRO A 48 -21.53 -27.59 -9.69
C PRO A 48 -22.36 -27.25 -8.45
N GLU A 49 -21.94 -27.68 -7.26
CA GLU A 49 -22.70 -27.56 -6.01
C GLU A 49 -22.90 -26.09 -5.62
N LYS A 50 -24.16 -25.66 -5.52
CA LYS A 50 -24.51 -24.28 -5.13
C LYS A 50 -24.04 -23.92 -3.73
N GLU A 51 -23.93 -24.89 -2.84
CA GLU A 51 -23.52 -24.69 -1.44
C GLU A 51 -22.07 -24.20 -1.34
N TYR A 52 -21.18 -24.76 -2.17
CA TYR A 52 -19.80 -24.29 -2.30
C TYR A 52 -19.75 -22.80 -2.63
N TRP A 53 -20.47 -22.39 -3.68
CA TRP A 53 -20.47 -21.00 -4.15
C TRP A 53 -21.08 -20.03 -3.14
N THR A 54 -22.11 -20.47 -2.43
CA THR A 54 -22.76 -19.70 -1.36
C THR A 54 -21.81 -19.49 -0.18
N THR A 55 -21.10 -20.56 0.22
CA THR A 55 -20.10 -20.50 1.30
C THR A 55 -18.90 -19.65 0.92
N PHE A 56 -18.43 -19.77 -0.33
CA PHE A 56 -17.34 -18.98 -0.88
C PHE A 56 -17.67 -17.48 -0.88
N ALA A 57 -18.85 -17.10 -1.39
CA ALA A 57 -19.32 -15.71 -1.36
C ALA A 57 -19.45 -15.19 0.07
N SER A 58 -20.04 -15.99 0.98
CA SER A 58 -20.20 -15.62 2.39
C SER A 58 -18.86 -15.38 3.08
N PHE A 59 -17.84 -16.18 2.76
CA PHE A 59 -16.48 -15.99 3.27
C PHE A 59 -15.83 -14.71 2.74
N LEU A 60 -15.95 -14.41 1.44
CA LEU A 60 -15.44 -13.15 0.87
C LEU A 60 -16.09 -11.91 1.49
N HIS A 61 -17.36 -12.01 1.90
CA HIS A 61 -18.08 -10.94 2.60
C HIS A 61 -17.84 -10.92 4.12
N GLY A 62 -17.02 -11.83 4.67
CA GLY A 62 -16.76 -11.92 6.11
C GLY A 62 -17.94 -12.45 6.94
N MET A 63 -18.94 -13.05 6.29
CA MET A 63 -20.13 -13.63 6.95
C MET A 63 -19.95 -15.11 7.32
N CYS A 64 -18.83 -15.73 6.92
CA CYS A 64 -18.50 -17.11 7.23
C CYS A 64 -17.18 -17.18 8.02
N SER A 65 -17.15 -18.04 9.05
CA SER A 65 -15.93 -18.30 9.81
C SER A 65 -14.93 -19.10 8.98
N LYS A 66 -13.63 -18.90 9.22
CA LYS A 66 -12.57 -19.65 8.53
C LYS A 66 -12.75 -21.17 8.68
N LYS A 67 -13.11 -21.66 9.87
CA LYS A 67 -13.30 -23.09 10.14
C LYS A 67 -14.42 -23.70 9.27
N ASN A 68 -15.54 -22.99 9.13
CA ASN A 68 -16.66 -23.45 8.31
C ASN A 68 -16.31 -23.41 6.82
N TYR A 69 -15.60 -22.36 6.40
CA TYR A 69 -15.08 -22.26 5.04
C TYR A 69 -14.12 -23.40 4.71
N ASP A 70 -13.08 -23.62 5.53
CA ASP A 70 -12.09 -24.69 5.32
C ASP A 70 -12.76 -26.07 5.25
N LYS A 71 -13.79 -26.31 6.07
CA LYS A 71 -14.59 -27.55 6.01
C LYS A 71 -15.27 -27.72 4.64
N ALA A 72 -16.00 -26.70 4.18
CA ALA A 72 -16.69 -26.74 2.89
C ALA A 72 -15.70 -26.87 1.72
N ILE A 73 -14.56 -26.19 1.79
CA ILE A 73 -13.50 -26.30 0.77
C ILE A 73 -12.95 -27.74 0.69
N ASN A 74 -12.70 -28.39 1.82
CA ASN A 74 -12.23 -29.77 1.83
C ASN A 74 -13.29 -30.77 1.34
N GLU A 75 -14.57 -30.47 1.57
CA GLU A 75 -15.69 -31.30 1.15
C GLU A 75 -15.94 -31.22 -0.37
N PHE A 76 -15.96 -30.01 -0.93
CA PHE A 76 -16.30 -29.79 -2.35
C PHE A 76 -15.08 -29.81 -3.29
N LEU A 77 -13.88 -29.45 -2.84
CA LEU A 77 -12.66 -29.46 -3.67
C LEU A 77 -11.92 -30.80 -3.54
N THR A 78 -12.53 -31.84 -4.10
CA THR A 78 -12.02 -33.22 -4.04
C THR A 78 -10.81 -33.44 -4.95
N THR A 79 -10.76 -32.77 -6.11
CA THR A 79 -9.67 -32.90 -7.08
C THR A 79 -8.61 -31.81 -6.92
N ASP A 80 -7.35 -32.15 -7.19
CA ASP A 80 -6.26 -31.17 -7.15
C ASP A 80 -6.41 -30.07 -8.19
N GLN A 81 -7.03 -30.39 -9.34
CA GLN A 81 -7.38 -29.40 -10.36
C GLN A 81 -8.39 -28.37 -9.83
N ALA A 82 -9.44 -28.80 -9.13
CA ALA A 82 -10.42 -27.88 -8.54
C ALA A 82 -9.77 -27.00 -7.46
N ARG A 83 -8.85 -27.56 -6.65
CA ARG A 83 -8.07 -26.79 -5.66
C ARG A 83 -7.15 -25.76 -6.32
N ALA A 84 -6.49 -26.12 -7.42
CA ALA A 84 -5.64 -25.22 -8.17
C ALA A 84 -6.45 -24.04 -8.74
N LEU A 85 -7.58 -24.33 -9.40
CA LEU A 85 -8.49 -23.32 -9.95
C LEU A 85 -9.10 -22.43 -8.86
N HIS A 86 -9.47 -22.99 -7.70
CA HIS A 86 -9.93 -22.21 -6.56
C HIS A 86 -8.88 -21.21 -6.06
N ASN A 87 -7.64 -21.67 -5.88
CA ASN A 87 -6.55 -20.82 -5.45
C ASN A 87 -6.24 -19.74 -6.48
N GLU A 88 -6.29 -20.09 -7.77
CA GLU A 88 -6.13 -19.13 -8.86
C GLU A 88 -7.27 -18.09 -8.88
N LEU A 89 -8.51 -18.52 -8.68
CA LEU A 89 -9.67 -17.64 -8.58
C LEU A 89 -9.52 -16.64 -7.43
N LEU A 90 -9.14 -17.11 -6.23
CA LEU A 90 -8.92 -16.26 -5.06
C LEU A 90 -7.81 -15.23 -5.32
N ARG A 91 -6.67 -15.67 -5.89
CA ARG A 91 -5.57 -14.78 -6.27
C ARG A 91 -5.99 -13.76 -7.32
N ALA A 92 -6.77 -14.15 -8.32
CA ALA A 92 -7.27 -13.26 -9.37
C ALA A 92 -8.23 -12.19 -8.80
N ILE A 93 -9.11 -12.57 -7.86
CA ILE A 93 -9.99 -11.63 -7.16
C ILE A 93 -9.17 -10.62 -6.35
N ILE A 94 -8.24 -11.09 -5.52
CA ILE A 94 -7.36 -10.22 -4.71
C ILE A 94 -6.54 -9.30 -5.62
N PHE A 95 -5.99 -9.84 -6.72
CA PHE A 95 -5.23 -9.06 -7.67
C PHE A 95 -6.06 -7.94 -8.28
N ASN A 96 -7.26 -8.26 -8.76
CA ASN A 96 -8.16 -7.29 -9.37
C ASN A 96 -8.66 -6.24 -8.36
N ALA A 97 -8.86 -6.61 -7.10
CA ALA A 97 -9.30 -5.69 -6.06
C ALA A 97 -8.21 -4.69 -5.64
N HIS A 98 -6.95 -5.13 -5.59
CA HIS A 98 -5.85 -4.31 -5.07
C HIS A 98 -5.01 -3.62 -6.16
N PHE A 99 -4.89 -4.22 -7.35
CA PHE A 99 -3.94 -3.76 -8.37
C PHE A 99 -4.60 -3.39 -9.71
N SER A 100 -5.73 -3.96 -10.11
CA SER A 100 -6.37 -3.56 -11.38
C SER A 100 -7.03 -2.19 -11.27
N ARG A 101 -6.68 -1.26 -12.18
CA ARG A 101 -7.40 0.02 -12.37
C ARG A 101 -8.57 -0.08 -13.35
N ILE A 102 -8.65 -1.17 -14.10
CA ILE A 102 -9.73 -1.42 -15.05
C ILE A 102 -10.97 -1.78 -14.24
N PRO A 103 -12.11 -1.08 -14.42
CA PRO A 103 -13.35 -1.40 -13.72
C PRO A 103 -13.84 -2.80 -14.10
N PRO A 104 -14.72 -3.43 -13.29
CA PRO A 104 -15.36 -4.67 -13.67
C PRO A 104 -16.10 -4.53 -15.01
N PRO A 105 -16.07 -5.56 -15.87
CA PRO A 105 -16.91 -5.57 -17.06
C PRO A 105 -18.38 -5.33 -16.65
N ASP A 106 -19.12 -4.63 -17.51
CA ASP A 106 -20.53 -4.26 -17.34
C ASP A 106 -20.85 -3.26 -16.20
N VAL A 107 -19.84 -2.79 -15.46
CA VAL A 107 -20.01 -1.69 -14.50
C VAL A 107 -19.60 -0.40 -15.17
N VAL A 108 -20.59 0.36 -15.67
CA VAL A 108 -20.36 1.76 -16.05
C VAL A 108 -19.90 2.48 -14.79
N PRO A 109 -18.67 3.04 -14.74
CA PRO A 109 -18.22 3.75 -13.56
C PRO A 109 -19.17 4.92 -13.34
N LYS A 110 -19.98 4.84 -12.28
CA LYS A 110 -20.74 5.99 -11.81
C LYS A 110 -19.70 7.05 -11.49
N ARG A 111 -19.64 8.12 -12.31
CA ARG A 111 -18.85 9.30 -11.98
C ARG A 111 -19.30 9.69 -10.59
N MET A 112 -18.43 9.52 -9.59
CA MET A 112 -18.73 10.01 -8.27
C MET A 112 -19.03 11.50 -8.44
N PRO A 113 -20.15 12.02 -7.90
CA PRO A 113 -20.41 13.44 -7.94
C PRO A 113 -19.16 14.13 -7.41
N ILE A 114 -18.65 15.09 -8.18
CA ILE A 114 -17.54 15.94 -7.75
C ILE A 114 -18.00 16.49 -6.40
N LEU A 115 -17.39 16.00 -5.32
CA LEU A 115 -17.71 16.48 -3.98
C LEU A 115 -17.60 18.00 -4.04
N PRO A 116 -18.63 18.75 -3.63
CA PRO A 116 -18.56 20.20 -3.63
C PRO A 116 -17.28 20.60 -2.90
N LYS A 117 -16.53 21.55 -3.47
CA LYS A 117 -15.40 22.19 -2.79
C LYS A 117 -15.92 22.64 -1.43
N ARG A 118 -15.48 21.99 -0.36
CA ARG A 118 -15.90 22.34 0.99
C ARG A 118 -15.21 23.64 1.34
N ASP A 119 -15.95 24.74 1.21
CA ASP A 119 -15.67 25.95 1.97
C ASP A 119 -15.77 25.58 3.46
N ASP A 120 -14.70 25.90 4.19
CA ASP A 120 -14.49 25.88 5.64
C ASP A 120 -15.47 25.03 6.49
N ILE A 121 -15.02 23.82 6.83
CA ILE A 121 -15.67 23.00 7.86
C ILE A 121 -15.47 23.69 9.22
N ILE A 122 -16.50 24.39 9.69
CA ILE A 122 -16.68 24.70 11.11
C ILE A 122 -17.04 23.37 11.80
N ILE A 123 -16.09 22.80 12.54
CA ILE A 123 -16.32 21.59 13.33
C ILE A 123 -17.15 21.98 14.54
N ALA A 124 -18.46 21.70 14.47
CA ALA A 124 -19.31 21.73 15.65
C ALA A 124 -18.90 20.58 16.59
N GLU A 125 -18.58 20.94 17.84
CA GLU A 125 -18.34 19.98 18.93
C GLU A 125 -19.62 19.18 19.18
N LYS A 126 -19.60 17.89 18.88
CA LYS A 126 -20.59 16.92 19.35
C LYS A 126 -19.90 15.73 20.00
N ASP A 127 -20.59 15.22 21.01
CA ASP A 127 -20.23 14.24 22.04
C ASP A 127 -19.22 13.12 21.71
N PRO A 128 -18.48 12.62 22.73
CA PRO A 128 -17.45 11.60 22.61
C PRO A 128 -18.08 10.19 22.52
N LYS A 129 -18.83 9.90 21.45
CA LYS A 129 -19.07 8.51 21.05
C LYS A 129 -18.01 8.13 20.03
N ILE A 130 -17.01 7.37 20.51
CA ILE A 130 -15.90 6.71 19.79
C ILE A 130 -16.08 6.83 18.27
N ILE A 131 -15.67 7.99 17.74
CA ILE A 131 -15.62 8.20 16.32
C ILE A 131 -14.40 7.40 15.90
N ASN A 132 -14.62 6.36 15.09
CA ASN A 132 -13.57 5.68 14.36
C ASN A 132 -13.05 6.68 13.32
N ILE A 133 -12.30 7.70 13.78
CA ILE A 133 -11.76 8.77 12.95
C ILE A 133 -10.67 8.08 12.14
N LYS A 134 -11.03 7.66 10.92
CA LYS A 134 -10.03 7.42 9.88
C LYS A 134 -9.24 8.73 9.76
N THR A 135 -8.05 8.75 10.34
CA THR A 135 -7.21 9.94 10.33
C THR A 135 -6.83 10.20 8.88
N TYR A 136 -7.32 11.32 8.32
CA TYR A 136 -7.02 11.69 6.95
C TYR A 136 -5.51 11.77 6.75
N THR A 137 -5.04 11.17 5.67
CA THR A 137 -3.63 11.19 5.32
C THR A 137 -3.25 12.52 4.67
N ALA A 138 -1.95 12.83 4.63
CA ALA A 138 -1.47 14.03 3.94
C ALA A 138 -1.89 14.05 2.45
N SER A 139 -2.01 12.88 1.81
CA SER A 139 -2.55 12.76 0.45
C SER A 139 -4.04 13.12 0.36
N ASP A 140 -4.83 12.79 1.37
CA ASP A 140 -6.25 13.15 1.42
C ASP A 140 -6.43 14.67 1.64
N LEU A 141 -5.58 15.25 2.50
CA LEU A 141 -5.64 16.67 2.85
C LEU A 141 -5.02 17.60 1.80
N ARG A 142 -4.18 17.07 0.90
CA ARG A 142 -3.35 17.84 -0.05
C ARG A 142 -2.49 18.93 0.61
N ARG A 143 -2.18 18.76 1.90
CA ARG A 143 -1.31 19.64 2.68
C ARG A 143 -0.59 18.83 3.75
N LEU A 144 0.46 19.44 4.31
CA LEU A 144 1.13 18.86 5.48
C LEU A 144 0.19 18.87 6.69
N PRO A 145 0.19 17.80 7.50
CA PRO A 145 -0.64 17.73 8.68
C PRO A 145 -0.15 18.74 9.74
N SER A 146 -1.12 19.29 10.45
CA SER A 146 -0.91 20.08 11.66
C SER A 146 -0.43 19.19 12.82
N SER A 147 0.11 19.80 13.88
CA SER A 147 0.51 19.08 15.10
C SER A 147 -0.68 18.32 15.72
N ARG A 148 -1.89 18.93 15.69
CA ARG A 148 -3.12 18.27 16.14
C ARG A 148 -3.45 17.02 15.32
N GLU A 149 -3.36 17.09 13.99
CA GLU A 149 -3.64 15.96 13.10
C GLU A 149 -2.60 14.85 13.25
N LEU A 150 -1.32 15.20 13.40
CA LEU A 150 -0.26 14.24 13.72
C LEU A 150 -0.52 13.56 15.07
N ASN A 151 -0.88 14.32 16.11
CA ASN A 151 -1.19 13.77 17.42
C ASN A 151 -2.35 12.77 17.37
N LEU A 152 -3.44 13.11 16.68
CA LEU A 152 -4.57 12.20 16.50
C LEU A 152 -4.15 10.91 15.80
N ARG A 153 -3.31 11.00 14.78
CA ARG A 153 -2.81 9.84 14.04
C ARG A 153 -1.85 8.98 14.86
N ILE A 154 -0.98 9.59 15.66
CA ILE A 154 -0.11 8.87 16.59
C ILE A 154 -0.94 8.14 17.63
N LYS A 155 -1.96 8.81 18.20
CA LYS A 155 -2.88 8.17 19.16
C LYS A 155 -3.57 6.95 18.56
N ASP A 156 -4.09 7.06 17.33
CA ASP A 156 -4.72 5.94 16.61
C ASP A 156 -3.74 4.78 16.37
N LEU A 157 -2.50 5.07 15.96
CA LEU A 157 -1.46 4.06 15.78
C LEU A 157 -1.09 3.36 17.10
N LEU A 158 -1.00 4.12 18.20
CA LEU A 158 -0.69 3.57 19.51
C LEU A 158 -1.84 2.72 20.04
N SER A 159 -3.10 3.13 19.86
CA SER A 159 -4.27 2.34 20.27
C SER A 159 -4.41 1.02 19.51
N ASN A 160 -3.95 0.96 18.27
CA ASN A 160 -3.97 -0.26 17.45
C ASN A 160 -2.75 -1.18 17.72
N SER A 161 -1.89 -0.83 18.67
CA SER A 161 -0.67 -1.56 19.02
C SER A 161 -0.72 -2.08 20.45
N LYS A 162 0.27 -2.89 20.85
CA LYS A 162 0.47 -3.32 22.26
C LYS A 162 0.75 -2.15 23.23
N LEU A 163 0.83 -0.92 22.72
CA LEU A 163 1.11 0.32 23.46
C LEU A 163 -0.16 1.14 23.75
N SER A 164 -1.34 0.50 23.74
CA SER A 164 -2.62 1.11 24.09
C SER A 164 -2.59 1.60 25.55
N GLY A 165 -2.25 2.87 25.76
CA GLY A 165 -2.05 3.46 27.08
C GLY A 165 -0.94 4.51 27.11
N ILE A 166 -0.05 4.51 26.12
CA ILE A 166 0.96 5.57 25.97
C ILE A 166 0.28 6.81 25.36
N ILE A 167 0.38 7.93 26.08
CA ILE A 167 -0.03 9.24 25.58
C ILE A 167 1.20 9.87 24.93
N ALA A 168 1.09 10.24 23.66
CA ALA A 168 2.15 10.94 22.97
C ALA A 168 2.40 12.31 23.61
N ASP A 169 3.65 12.55 23.99
CA ASP A 169 4.11 13.83 24.49
C ASP A 169 3.89 14.93 23.41
N PRO A 170 3.16 16.01 23.72
CA PRO A 170 2.94 17.12 22.79
C PRO A 170 4.25 17.71 22.23
N GLU A 171 5.32 17.77 23.02
CA GLU A 171 6.61 18.28 22.56
C GLU A 171 7.23 17.36 21.50
N ALA A 172 7.18 16.05 21.73
CA ALA A 172 7.62 15.06 20.75
C ALA A 172 6.83 15.16 19.43
N VAL A 173 5.50 15.39 19.48
CA VAL A 173 4.69 15.58 18.27
C VAL A 173 5.10 16.84 17.51
N ASN A 174 5.39 17.94 18.21
CA ASN A 174 5.88 19.17 17.59
C ASN A 174 7.26 18.99 16.96
N ARG A 175 8.18 18.28 17.64
CA ARG A 175 9.50 17.93 17.10
C ARG A 175 9.38 17.08 15.82
N LEU A 176 8.47 16.11 15.81
CA LEU A 176 8.19 15.30 14.63
C LEU A 176 7.65 16.16 13.47
N GLN A 177 6.73 17.09 13.75
CA GLN A 177 6.21 18.00 12.75
C GLN A 177 7.32 18.89 12.15
N PHE A 178 8.20 19.42 13.00
CA PHE A 178 9.32 20.24 12.57
C PHE A 178 10.31 19.46 11.71
N ALA A 179 10.66 18.24 12.13
CA ALA A 179 11.52 17.35 11.36
C ALA A 179 10.92 17.01 9.99
N LEU A 180 9.61 16.73 9.93
CA LEU A 180 8.90 16.48 8.67
C LEU A 180 8.96 17.68 7.73
N ARG A 181 8.72 18.89 8.23
CA ARG A 181 8.82 20.12 7.45
C ARG A 181 10.25 20.34 6.95
N GLY A 182 11.24 20.19 7.84
CA GLY A 182 12.65 20.32 7.49
C GLY A 182 13.08 19.36 6.39
N TYR A 183 12.66 18.10 6.50
CA TYR A 183 12.91 17.06 5.51
C TYR A 183 12.35 17.41 4.13
N ILE A 184 11.08 17.83 4.07
CA ILE A 184 10.43 18.19 2.80
C ILE A 184 11.07 19.44 2.18
N THR A 185 11.36 20.47 2.99
CA THR A 185 12.07 21.67 2.52
C THR A 185 13.45 21.34 1.98
N ALA A 186 14.18 20.41 2.61
CA ALA A 186 15.50 19.98 2.12
C ALA A 186 15.41 19.31 0.75
N ILE A 187 14.43 18.43 0.54
CA ILE A 187 14.17 17.81 -0.78
C ILE A 187 13.85 18.87 -1.83
N LEU A 188 12.90 19.75 -1.52
CA LEU A 188 12.44 20.78 -2.47
C LEU A 188 13.57 21.74 -2.83
N LYS A 189 14.37 22.16 -1.85
CA LYS A 189 15.54 23.03 -2.08
C LYS A 189 16.55 22.36 -3.00
N LYS A 190 16.94 21.12 -2.72
CA LYS A 190 17.89 20.37 -3.58
C LYS A 190 17.35 20.13 -4.98
N SER A 191 16.04 19.86 -5.10
CA SER A 191 15.38 19.68 -6.40
C SER A 191 15.37 20.99 -7.19
N TYR A 192 15.19 22.12 -6.51
CA TYR A 192 15.26 23.45 -7.12
C TYR A 192 16.69 23.82 -7.53
N ASP A 193 17.67 23.56 -6.67
CA ASP A 193 19.09 23.83 -6.96
C ASP A 193 19.59 23.02 -8.17
N LEU A 194 19.03 21.81 -8.37
CA LEU A 194 19.31 20.97 -9.54
C LEU A 194 18.86 21.60 -10.86
N ILE A 195 17.64 22.17 -10.89
CA ILE A 195 17.07 22.75 -12.12
C ILE A 195 17.52 24.20 -12.36
N SER A 196 17.85 24.91 -11.29
CA SER A 196 18.20 26.34 -11.31
C SER A 196 19.54 26.58 -10.62
N PRO A 197 20.65 26.11 -11.23
CA PRO A 197 21.98 26.35 -10.68
C PRO A 197 22.26 27.86 -10.61
N PRO A 198 23.01 28.33 -9.60
CA PRO A 198 23.14 29.75 -9.25
C PRO A 198 23.73 30.64 -10.35
N ASN A 199 24.31 30.06 -11.41
CA ASN A 199 24.89 30.79 -12.54
C ASN A 199 24.00 30.77 -13.80
N SER A 200 22.78 30.22 -13.73
CA SER A 200 21.88 30.16 -14.89
C SER A 200 20.92 31.36 -14.90
N TYR A 201 21.19 32.33 -15.79
CA TYR A 201 20.21 33.35 -16.17
C TYR A 201 19.17 32.70 -17.09
N SER A 202 18.19 32.00 -16.53
CA SER A 202 17.11 31.43 -17.34
C SER A 202 15.79 31.30 -16.58
N GLU A 203 14.74 31.26 -17.39
CA GLU A 203 13.30 31.34 -17.12
C GLU A 203 12.79 30.57 -15.90
N ARG A 204 11.56 30.87 -15.48
CA ARG A 204 10.87 30.16 -14.38
C ARG A 204 10.79 28.66 -14.69
N LYS A 205 11.74 27.89 -14.15
CA LYS A 205 11.72 26.43 -14.20
C LYS A 205 10.86 25.89 -13.08
N THR A 206 10.05 24.89 -13.40
CA THR A 206 9.19 24.20 -12.44
C THR A 206 9.82 22.84 -12.14
N ALA A 207 10.04 22.54 -10.86
CA ALA A 207 10.53 21.23 -10.46
C ALA A 207 9.51 20.15 -10.79
N THR A 208 9.97 19.11 -11.49
CA THR A 208 9.18 17.95 -11.83
C THR A 208 9.33 16.87 -10.75
N HIS A 209 8.48 15.85 -10.80
CA HIS A 209 8.61 14.69 -9.92
C HIS A 209 9.93 13.93 -10.18
N GLN A 210 10.47 13.95 -11.41
CA GLN A 210 11.72 13.27 -11.76
C GLN A 210 12.90 13.90 -11.04
N ASP A 211 12.92 15.23 -10.90
CA ASP A 211 13.94 15.97 -10.17
C ASP A 211 13.96 15.57 -8.69
N ILE A 212 12.76 15.46 -8.08
CA ILE A 212 12.59 14.99 -6.70
C ILE A 212 13.10 13.56 -6.54
N PHE A 213 12.76 12.66 -7.47
CA PHE A 213 13.23 11.28 -7.44
C PHE A 213 14.75 11.18 -7.60
N TYR A 214 15.34 11.99 -8.47
CA TYR A 214 16.78 12.04 -8.66
C TYR A 214 17.50 12.47 -7.38
N VAL A 215 17.01 13.52 -6.71
CA VAL A 215 17.54 13.97 -5.41
C VAL A 215 17.44 12.86 -4.37
N LEU A 216 16.28 12.20 -4.26
CA LEU A 216 16.09 11.09 -3.32
C LEU A 216 16.96 9.87 -3.62
N LYS A 217 17.39 9.63 -4.86
CA LYS A 217 18.32 8.54 -5.22
C LYS A 217 19.77 8.88 -4.92
N THR A 218 20.15 10.13 -5.17
CA THR A 218 21.55 10.58 -5.10
C THR A 218 21.96 11.00 -3.68
N ASP A 219 21.03 11.50 -2.88
CA ASP A 219 21.27 11.91 -1.51
C ASP A 219 21.03 10.76 -0.52
N LYS A 220 22.13 10.18 0.00
CA LYS A 220 22.09 9.08 0.97
C LYS A 220 21.35 9.41 2.27
N ILE A 221 21.42 10.68 2.72
CA ILE A 221 20.77 11.10 3.97
C ILE A 221 19.27 11.14 3.75
N LEU A 222 18.83 11.81 2.68
CA LEU A 222 17.41 11.92 2.37
C LEU A 222 16.80 10.55 2.01
N SER A 223 17.54 9.71 1.30
CA SER A 223 17.10 8.37 0.92
C SER A 223 16.88 7.46 2.13
N SER A 224 17.70 7.60 3.18
CA SER A 224 17.60 6.76 4.39
C SER A 224 16.30 6.95 5.17
N THR A 225 15.61 8.08 4.98
CA THR A 225 14.38 8.41 5.71
C THR A 225 13.12 7.79 5.07
N VAL A 226 13.16 7.52 3.77
CA VAL A 226 12.02 6.96 3.02
C VAL A 226 12.29 5.49 2.72
N SER A 227 11.35 4.63 3.08
CA SER A 227 11.51 3.20 2.80
C SER A 227 11.56 2.94 1.30
N LEU A 228 12.33 1.92 0.91
CA LEU A 228 12.41 1.47 -0.48
C LEU A 228 11.03 1.12 -1.04
N SER A 229 10.11 0.58 -0.22
CA SER A 229 8.74 0.28 -0.61
C SER A 229 7.93 1.52 -1.03
N VAL A 230 8.10 2.64 -0.31
CA VAL A 230 7.46 3.92 -0.66
C VAL A 230 8.09 4.46 -1.94
N PHE A 231 9.41 4.37 -2.05
CA PHE A 231 10.15 4.81 -3.24
C PHE A 231 9.66 4.08 -4.50
N THR A 232 9.62 2.75 -4.48
CA THR A 232 9.14 1.93 -5.60
C THR A 232 7.69 2.24 -5.96
N LYS A 233 6.81 2.38 -4.96
CA LYS A 233 5.39 2.68 -5.17
C LYS A 233 5.18 3.97 -5.96
N TYR A 234 5.92 5.03 -5.66
CA TYR A 234 5.72 6.32 -6.32
C TYR A 234 6.56 6.48 -7.59
N SER A 235 7.66 5.75 -7.73
CA SER A 235 8.48 5.76 -8.96
C SER A 235 7.77 5.19 -10.20
N THR A 236 6.66 4.46 -9.99
CA THR A 236 5.86 3.82 -11.04
C THR A 236 4.55 4.57 -11.36
N ILE A 237 4.23 5.61 -10.60
CA ILE A 237 3.00 6.42 -10.78
C ILE A 237 3.23 7.57 -11.76
N CYS A 238 4.49 7.83 -12.12
CA CYS A 238 4.93 8.87 -13.03
C CYS A 238 5.48 8.25 -14.32
#